data_AF-A0A0B2RJ38-F1
#
_entry.id   AF-A0A0B2RJ38-F1
#
_cell.length_a   1.000
_cell.length_b   1.000
_cell.length_c   1.000
_cell.angle_alpha   90.00
_cell.angle_beta   90.00
_cell.angle_gamma   90.00
#
_symmetry.space_group_name_H-M   'P 1'
#
loop_
_entity.id
_entity.type
_entity.pdbx_description
1 polymer ?
#
loop_
_entity_poly.entity_id
_entity_poly.type
_entity_poly.pdbx_seq_one_letter_code
_entity_poly.pdbx_strand_id
1 'polypeptide(L)'
;MLSTNTIAILVILISLFYSPSKDASTRILHRLFFPSSLTGPQSLAFDSIGGGPYTGVSDGRILKYEETYSGFVKFAYTLQNRNKTICDGISDFSTLQETCGRPLGLSFYYQTGELFIADAYLGPVKVPYYGGTATQLVADAQGFLSRVDLDPETGSVYFTEASSSFKLRDLHELLKNTDYSGNLYKYDPTTDQTSLLLSNLAVAVSDNGSFVLVSELNSHRIRRFWLAGPKANISVLLQIPGRPENIKRNSKNEFWVAMNYPFGSPLPPKPPVLPLGLRVNEDG
;
A
#
# COMPACT_ATOMS: atom_id res chain seq x y z
N MET A 1 -48.72 31.12 -30.26
CA MET A 1 -47.26 31.20 -30.50
C MET A 1 -46.67 31.98 -29.34
N LEU A 2 -45.74 31.40 -28.60
CA LEU A 2 -45.02 32.16 -27.55
C LEU A 2 -44.17 33.23 -28.24
N SER A 3 -44.12 34.43 -27.66
CA SER A 3 -43.28 35.51 -28.20
C SER A 3 -41.81 35.07 -28.14
N THR A 4 -41.00 35.56 -29.08
CA THR A 4 -39.55 35.29 -29.13
C THR A 4 -38.86 35.58 -27.79
N ASN A 5 -39.32 36.60 -27.06
CA ASN A 5 -38.83 36.93 -25.72
C ASN A 5 -39.16 35.85 -24.68
N THR A 6 -40.34 35.24 -24.76
CA THR A 6 -40.75 34.19 -23.81
C THR A 6 -39.98 32.89 -24.04
N ILE A 7 -39.64 32.58 -25.29
CA ILE A 7 -38.80 31.43 -25.65
C ILE A 7 -37.36 31.66 -25.17
N ALA A 8 -36.80 32.86 -25.36
CA ALA A 8 -35.45 33.19 -24.90
C ALA A 8 -35.32 33.08 -23.37
N ILE A 9 -36.30 33.59 -22.62
CA ILE A 9 -36.32 33.50 -21.15
C ILE A 9 -36.39 32.04 -20.69
N LEU A 10 -37.20 31.20 -21.35
CA LEU A 10 -37.32 29.79 -21.01
C LEU A 10 -36.02 29.01 -21.28
N VAL A 11 -35.35 29.29 -22.39
CA VAL A 11 -34.05 28.67 -22.73
C VAL A 11 -32.96 29.07 -21.73
N ILE A 12 -32.92 30.34 -21.32
CA ILE A 12 -31.97 30.81 -20.29
C ILE A 12 -32.26 30.13 -18.95
N LEU A 13 -33.52 30.05 -18.52
CA LEU A 13 -33.89 29.36 -17.28
C LEU A 13 -33.53 27.87 -17.33
N ILE A 14 -33.84 27.17 -18.42
CA ILE A 14 -33.48 25.76 -18.60
C ILE A 14 -31.95 25.57 -18.56
N SER A 15 -31.16 26.47 -19.16
CA SER A 15 -29.69 26.41 -19.12
C SER A 15 -29.10 26.66 -17.71
N LEU A 16 -29.78 27.47 -16.89
CA LEU A 16 -29.42 27.70 -15.49
C LEU A 16 -29.76 26.49 -14.61
N PHE A 17 -30.86 25.78 -14.89
CA PHE A 17 -31.25 24.55 -14.18
C PHE A 17 -30.51 23.29 -14.66
N TYR A 18 -30.00 23.27 -15.90
CA TYR A 18 -29.17 22.20 -16.48
C TYR A 18 -27.67 22.49 -16.43
N SER A 19 -27.25 23.54 -15.74
CA SER A 19 -25.85 23.66 -15.38
C SER A 19 -25.56 22.54 -14.38
N PRO A 20 -24.75 21.51 -14.72
CA PRO A 20 -24.35 20.54 -13.73
C PRO A 20 -23.69 21.35 -12.62
N SER A 21 -24.23 21.28 -11.40
CA SER A 21 -23.53 21.83 -10.26
C SER A 21 -22.17 21.17 -10.29
N LYS A 22 -21.14 21.93 -10.65
CA LYS A 22 -19.77 21.54 -10.35
C LYS A 22 -19.75 21.59 -8.85
N ASP A 23 -20.10 20.47 -8.24
CA ASP A 23 -19.87 20.20 -6.84
C ASP A 23 -18.35 20.14 -6.69
N ALA A 24 -17.75 21.33 -6.77
CA ALA A 24 -16.37 21.57 -6.45
C ALA A 24 -16.32 21.51 -4.93
N SER A 25 -16.50 20.29 -4.41
CA SER A 25 -16.16 19.95 -3.06
C SER A 25 -14.67 20.26 -2.94
N THR A 26 -14.36 21.44 -2.40
CA THR A 26 -13.02 21.82 -2.01
C THR A 26 -12.51 20.71 -1.10
N ARG A 27 -11.68 19.83 -1.64
CA ARG A 27 -11.07 18.75 -0.87
C ARG A 27 -10.05 19.40 0.07
N ILE A 28 -10.48 19.69 1.28
CA ILE A 28 -9.59 20.12 2.35
C ILE A 28 -8.75 18.91 2.71
N LEU A 29 -7.47 18.96 2.34
CA LEU A 29 -6.49 17.94 2.73
C LEU A 29 -5.86 18.35 4.06
N HIS A 30 -6.07 17.53 5.08
CA HIS A 30 -5.35 17.66 6.34
C HIS A 30 -4.07 16.81 6.26
N ARG A 31 -2.93 17.44 6.53
CA ARG A 31 -1.64 16.76 6.60
C ARG A 31 -1.34 16.43 8.06
N LEU A 32 -1.14 15.16 8.34
CA LEU A 32 -0.64 14.70 9.63
C LEU A 32 0.89 14.68 9.58
N PHE A 33 1.55 15.25 10.58
CA PHE A 33 3.00 15.34 10.65
C PHE A 33 3.55 14.34 11.67
N PHE A 34 4.68 13.72 11.35
CA PHE A 34 5.42 12.96 12.33
C PHE A 34 6.14 13.86 13.34
N PRO A 35 6.45 13.33 14.54
CA PRO A 35 7.48 13.89 15.40
C PRO A 35 8.79 14.11 14.61
N SER A 36 9.57 15.13 14.98
CA SER A 36 10.83 15.47 14.31
C SER A 36 11.76 14.26 14.16
N SER A 37 12.48 14.19 13.02
CA SER A 37 13.41 13.13 12.56
C SER A 37 12.81 11.83 11.99
N LEU A 38 11.52 11.58 12.16
CA LEU A 38 10.86 10.40 11.59
C LEU A 38 10.48 10.60 10.13
N THR A 39 10.81 9.61 9.29
CA THR A 39 10.58 9.66 7.84
C THR A 39 10.10 8.31 7.29
N GLY A 40 9.87 8.24 5.98
CA GLY A 40 9.59 7.00 5.26
C GLY A 40 8.28 6.28 5.57
N PRO A 41 7.12 6.95 5.71
CA PRO A 41 5.84 6.23 5.72
C PRO A 41 5.58 5.60 4.34
N GLN A 42 5.49 4.28 4.26
CA GLN A 42 5.34 3.55 2.98
C GLN A 42 3.99 2.84 2.84
N SER A 43 3.29 2.58 3.95
CA SER A 43 1.96 1.98 3.94
C SER A 43 1.11 2.54 5.07
N LEU A 44 -0.19 2.54 4.86
CA LEU A 44 -1.21 2.93 5.82
C LEU A 44 -2.16 1.75 6.04
N ALA A 45 -2.56 1.57 7.29
CA ALA A 45 -3.61 0.64 7.66
C ALA A 45 -4.53 1.27 8.71
N PHE A 46 -5.76 0.77 8.77
CA PHE A 46 -6.78 1.16 9.73
C PHE A 46 -7.33 -0.11 10.35
N ASP A 47 -7.57 -0.08 11.66
CA ASP A 47 -8.18 -1.22 12.36
C ASP A 47 -9.68 -1.34 12.07
N SER A 48 -10.32 -2.39 12.57
CA SER A 48 -11.72 -2.72 12.26
C SER A 48 -12.74 -1.70 12.78
N ILE A 49 -12.35 -0.84 13.73
CA ILE A 49 -13.21 0.23 14.25
C ILE A 49 -12.89 1.59 13.61
N GLY A 50 -12.03 1.61 12.59
CA GLY A 50 -11.60 2.83 11.90
C GLY A 50 -10.50 3.61 12.61
N GLY A 51 -9.88 3.04 13.65
CA GLY A 51 -8.75 3.62 14.34
C GLY A 51 -7.49 3.68 13.48
N GLY A 52 -6.62 4.64 13.78
CA GLY A 52 -5.40 4.92 13.04
C GLY A 52 -5.35 6.35 12.49
N PRO A 53 -4.63 6.61 11.38
CA PRO A 53 -3.86 5.64 10.60
C PRO A 53 -2.68 5.02 11.35
N TYR A 54 -2.40 3.75 11.03
CA TYR A 54 -1.17 3.05 11.42
C TYR A 54 -0.18 3.09 10.26
N THR A 55 1.11 3.24 10.55
CA THR A 55 2.15 3.30 9.52
C THR A 55 3.51 2.88 10.05
N GLY A 56 4.30 2.26 9.17
CA GLY A 56 5.70 1.97 9.43
C GLY A 56 6.61 3.15 9.06
N VAL A 57 7.69 3.36 9.80
CA VAL A 57 8.68 4.42 9.53
C VAL A 57 10.08 3.84 9.29
N SER A 58 11.02 4.69 8.84
CA SER A 58 12.38 4.29 8.45
C SER A 58 13.20 3.60 9.53
N ASP A 59 12.82 3.72 10.80
CA ASP A 59 13.57 3.18 11.95
C ASP A 59 13.00 1.90 12.57
N GLY A 60 12.13 1.21 11.83
CA GLY A 60 11.55 -0.07 12.24
C GLY A 60 10.32 0.05 13.14
N ARG A 61 9.94 1.27 13.55
CA ARG A 61 8.73 1.48 14.36
C ARG A 61 7.46 1.41 13.53
N ILE A 62 6.41 0.92 14.17
CA ILE A 62 5.02 1.13 13.76
C ILE A 62 4.42 2.20 14.66
N LEU A 63 3.87 3.23 14.03
CA LEU A 63 3.22 4.34 14.68
C LEU A 63 1.72 4.28 14.42
N LYS A 64 0.94 4.75 15.39
CA LYS A 64 -0.51 4.96 15.27
C LYS A 64 -0.79 6.44 15.53
N TYR A 65 -1.59 7.06 14.68
CA TYR A 65 -2.11 8.39 14.95
C TYR A 65 -3.19 8.30 16.04
N GLU A 66 -3.06 9.12 17.08
CA GLU A 66 -4.03 9.23 18.16
C GLU A 66 -4.64 10.63 18.15
N GLU A 67 -5.94 10.70 17.88
CA GLU A 67 -6.67 11.97 17.76
C GLU A 67 -6.63 12.79 19.05
N THR A 68 -6.73 12.13 20.21
CA THR A 68 -6.67 12.75 21.55
C THR A 68 -5.41 13.58 21.76
N TYR A 69 -4.28 13.14 21.21
CA TYR A 69 -3.01 13.85 21.28
C TYR A 69 -2.66 14.60 19.99
N SER A 70 -3.52 14.49 18.98
CA SER A 70 -3.30 15.01 17.62
C SER A 70 -1.91 14.64 17.06
N GLY A 71 -1.46 13.40 17.31
CA GLY A 71 -0.09 13.01 17.01
C GLY A 71 0.14 11.51 16.88
N PHE A 72 1.27 11.14 16.28
CA PHE A 72 1.69 9.75 16.17
C PHE A 72 2.37 9.27 17.44
N VAL A 73 1.87 8.15 17.97
CA VAL A 73 2.48 7.43 19.09
C VAL A 73 3.01 6.08 18.61
N LYS A 74 4.01 5.56 19.30
CA LYS A 74 4.56 4.23 18.99
C LYS A 74 3.57 3.15 19.39
N PHE A 75 3.16 2.35 18.40
CA PHE A 75 2.31 1.17 18.57
C PHE A 75 3.14 -0.10 18.75
N ALA A 76 4.13 -0.33 17.89
CA ALA A 76 4.90 -1.56 17.86
C ALA A 76 6.30 -1.41 17.24
N TYR A 77 7.06 -2.50 17.24
CA TYR A 77 8.31 -2.66 16.51
C TYR A 77 8.31 -4.00 15.76
N THR A 78 8.96 -4.04 14.60
CA THR A 78 9.13 -5.30 13.86
C THR A 78 10.17 -6.24 14.50
N LEU A 79 11.04 -5.71 15.37
CA LEU A 79 12.07 -6.49 16.08
C LEU A 79 11.98 -6.33 17.61
N GLN A 80 11.95 -7.46 18.33
CA GLN A 80 11.85 -7.52 19.80
C GLN A 80 13.04 -6.88 20.52
N ASN A 81 14.26 -7.23 20.12
CA ASN A 81 15.51 -6.87 20.82
C ASN A 81 16.26 -5.71 20.17
N ARG A 82 15.53 -4.76 19.58
CA ARG A 82 16.15 -3.60 18.91
C ARG A 82 16.89 -2.69 19.89
N ASN A 83 18.08 -2.23 19.50
CA ASN A 83 18.82 -1.22 20.25
C ASN A 83 18.31 0.18 19.89
N LYS A 84 17.59 0.82 20.82
CA LYS A 84 17.00 2.15 20.60
C LYS A 84 18.04 3.21 20.22
N THR A 85 19.21 3.20 20.85
CA THR A 85 20.27 4.19 20.61
C THR A 85 20.82 4.08 19.18
N ILE A 86 20.78 2.89 18.60
CA ILE A 86 21.25 2.64 17.22
C ILE A 86 20.12 2.89 16.22
N CYS A 87 18.90 2.50 16.56
CA CYS A 87 17.79 2.46 15.60
C CYS A 87 16.94 3.72 15.57
N ASP A 88 16.61 4.35 16.70
CA ASP A 88 15.63 5.44 16.72
C ASP A 88 16.09 6.64 15.89
N GLY A 89 15.25 7.08 14.94
CA GLY A 89 15.52 8.25 14.11
C GLY A 89 16.46 8.02 12.93
N ILE A 90 16.79 6.77 12.58
CA ILE A 90 17.51 6.50 11.33
C ILE A 90 16.69 6.94 10.11
N SER A 91 17.39 7.45 9.10
CA SER A 91 16.80 7.87 7.83
C SER A 91 16.51 6.70 6.89
N ASP A 92 15.72 6.97 5.84
CA ASP A 92 15.52 6.02 4.75
C ASP A 92 16.83 5.55 4.11
N PHE A 93 16.85 4.28 3.71
CA PHE A 93 17.99 3.60 3.03
C PHE A 93 19.27 3.47 3.86
N SER A 94 19.22 3.73 5.17
CA SER A 94 20.33 3.44 6.07
C SER A 94 20.65 1.94 6.11
N THR A 95 21.93 1.58 6.10
CA THR A 95 22.36 0.16 6.23
C THR A 95 21.95 -0.45 7.56
N LEU A 96 21.72 0.37 8.60
CA LEU A 96 21.22 -0.07 9.90
C LEU A 96 19.79 -0.63 9.81
N GLN A 97 19.03 -0.34 8.76
CA GLN A 97 17.68 -0.88 8.57
C GLN A 97 17.67 -2.41 8.48
N GLU A 98 18.75 -3.03 8.01
CA GLU A 98 18.89 -4.50 8.02
C GLU A 98 18.86 -5.08 9.44
N THR A 99 19.32 -4.31 10.43
CA THR A 99 19.33 -4.70 11.84
C THR A 99 18.12 -4.15 12.61
N CYS A 100 17.63 -2.98 12.22
CA CYS A 100 16.56 -2.27 12.94
C CYS A 100 15.15 -2.61 12.44
N GLY A 101 15.04 -3.23 11.25
CA GLY A 101 13.79 -3.46 10.56
C GLY A 101 13.38 -2.25 9.71
N ARG A 102 12.60 -2.53 8.66
CA ARG A 102 12.02 -1.52 7.78
C ARG A 102 10.63 -1.94 7.30
N PRO A 103 9.55 -1.60 8.04
CA PRO A 103 8.18 -1.93 7.67
C PRO A 103 7.73 -1.16 6.42
N LEU A 104 7.34 -1.87 5.37
CA LEU A 104 6.94 -1.32 4.06
C LEU A 104 5.49 -1.61 3.67
N GLY A 105 4.89 -2.68 4.21
CA GLY A 105 3.49 -3.04 3.97
C GLY A 105 2.80 -3.36 5.29
N LEU A 106 1.58 -2.85 5.49
CA LEU A 106 0.77 -3.10 6.67
C LEU A 106 -0.62 -3.60 6.24
N SER A 107 -1.15 -4.64 6.89
CA SER A 107 -2.55 -5.06 6.72
C SER A 107 -3.08 -5.68 8.00
N PHE A 108 -4.30 -5.30 8.41
CA PHE A 108 -4.94 -5.86 9.58
C PHE A 108 -5.73 -7.10 9.21
N TYR A 109 -5.65 -8.13 10.05
CA TYR A 109 -6.63 -9.20 10.02
C TYR A 109 -7.80 -8.82 10.93
N TYR A 110 -8.90 -8.35 10.34
CA TYR A 110 -10.00 -7.75 11.11
C TYR A 110 -10.69 -8.71 12.09
N GLN A 111 -10.64 -10.02 11.84
CA GLN A 111 -11.24 -11.01 12.73
C GLN A 111 -10.52 -11.10 14.09
N THR A 112 -9.19 -10.98 14.12
CA THR A 112 -8.38 -11.07 15.36
C THR A 112 -7.84 -9.72 15.83
N GLY A 113 -7.81 -8.72 14.94
CA GLY A 113 -7.20 -7.42 15.17
C GLY A 113 -5.67 -7.43 15.10
N GLU A 114 -5.03 -8.55 14.75
CA GLU A 114 -3.59 -8.62 14.56
C GLU A 114 -3.16 -7.79 13.32
N LEU A 115 -2.03 -7.10 13.45
CA LEU A 115 -1.42 -6.32 12.37
C LEU A 115 -0.30 -7.13 11.71
N PHE A 116 -0.48 -7.48 10.45
CA PHE A 116 0.55 -8.11 9.62
C PHE A 116 1.37 -7.04 8.91
N ILE A 117 2.67 -7.29 8.85
CA ILE A 117 3.65 -6.34 8.37
C ILE A 117 4.60 -7.06 7.43
N ALA A 118 4.81 -6.50 6.23
CA ALA A 118 5.95 -6.82 5.38
C ALA A 118 7.11 -5.92 5.80
N ASP A 119 8.09 -6.49 6.53
CA ASP A 119 9.35 -5.84 6.81
C ASP A 119 10.36 -6.17 5.71
N ALA A 120 11.04 -5.16 5.18
CA ALA A 120 11.96 -5.31 4.04
C ALA A 120 13.13 -6.24 4.30
N TYR A 121 13.47 -6.47 5.57
CA TYR A 121 14.65 -7.23 5.98
C TYR A 121 14.32 -8.38 6.93
N LEU A 122 13.24 -8.26 7.70
CA LEU A 122 12.83 -9.27 8.69
C LEU A 122 11.74 -10.21 8.18
N GLY A 123 11.28 -10.04 6.94
CA GLY A 123 10.25 -10.88 6.35
C GLY A 123 8.83 -10.49 6.78
N PRO A 124 7.85 -11.39 6.58
CA PRO A 124 6.49 -11.17 7.07
C PRO A 124 6.45 -11.40 8.58
N VAL A 125 5.98 -10.41 9.31
CA VAL A 125 5.82 -10.44 10.77
C VAL A 125 4.39 -10.06 11.15
N LYS A 126 3.94 -10.46 12.33
CA LYS A 126 2.65 -10.02 12.89
C LYS A 126 2.80 -9.43 14.28
N VAL A 127 1.97 -8.44 14.58
CA VAL A 127 1.90 -7.75 15.87
C VAL A 127 0.52 -8.00 16.49
N PRO A 128 0.44 -8.29 17.79
CA PRO A 128 -0.85 -8.43 18.49
C PRO A 128 -1.72 -7.17 18.40
N TYR A 129 -3.03 -7.33 18.60
CA TYR A 129 -4.00 -6.22 18.56
C TYR A 129 -3.61 -5.00 19.42
N TYR A 130 -3.05 -5.23 20.61
CA TYR A 130 -2.62 -4.15 21.52
C TYR A 130 -1.22 -3.58 21.23
N GLY A 131 -0.61 -3.97 20.11
CA GLY A 131 0.73 -3.56 19.73
C GLY A 131 1.82 -4.37 20.44
N GLY A 132 2.99 -3.75 20.58
CA GLY A 132 4.15 -4.37 21.23
C GLY A 132 5.14 -5.01 20.25
N THR A 133 5.52 -6.24 20.52
CA THR A 133 6.57 -6.94 19.79
C THR A 133 5.99 -7.79 18.66
N ALA A 134 6.59 -7.71 17.47
CA ALA A 134 6.20 -8.58 16.37
C ALA A 134 6.75 -10.01 16.51
N THR A 135 6.01 -10.98 15.97
CA THR A 135 6.43 -12.37 15.78
C THR A 135 6.65 -12.62 14.29
N GLN A 136 7.78 -13.23 13.94
CA GLN A 136 8.08 -13.59 12.56
C GLN A 136 7.24 -14.80 12.12
N LEU A 137 6.71 -14.75 10.90
CA LEU A 137 5.85 -15.80 10.34
C LEU A 137 6.64 -16.79 9.49
N VAL A 138 7.64 -16.31 8.77
CA VAL A 138 8.48 -17.13 7.89
C VAL A 138 9.92 -16.94 8.30
N ALA A 139 10.52 -18.01 8.84
CA ALA A 139 11.94 -18.05 9.14
C ALA A 139 12.77 -17.87 7.85
N ASP A 140 13.89 -17.18 7.95
CA ASP A 140 14.84 -16.98 6.85
C ASP A 140 14.21 -16.42 5.57
N ALA A 141 13.17 -15.59 5.68
CA ALA A 141 12.65 -14.83 4.54
C ALA A 141 13.77 -13.95 3.98
N GLN A 142 14.33 -14.34 2.84
CA GLN A 142 15.37 -13.58 2.14
C GLN A 142 14.74 -12.62 1.14
N GLY A 143 15.49 -11.57 0.80
CA GLY A 143 15.11 -10.59 -0.20
C GLY A 143 14.35 -9.38 0.33
N PHE A 144 14.01 -8.47 -0.59
CA PHE A 144 13.32 -7.22 -0.27
C PHE A 144 11.82 -7.48 -0.21
N LEU A 145 11.29 -7.79 0.98
CA LEU A 145 9.84 -7.84 1.17
C LEU A 145 9.20 -6.46 1.19
N SER A 146 8.05 -6.34 0.57
CA SER A 146 7.52 -5.01 0.23
C SER A 146 6.07 -4.84 0.63
N ARG A 147 5.19 -5.83 0.37
CA ARG A 147 3.75 -5.72 0.65
C ARG A 147 3.21 -6.98 1.29
N VAL A 148 2.11 -6.79 1.99
CA VAL A 148 1.30 -7.84 2.60
C VAL A 148 -0.17 -7.46 2.48
N ASP A 149 -1.02 -8.44 2.22
CA ASP A 149 -2.47 -8.36 2.40
C ASP A 149 -3.01 -9.74 2.83
N LEU A 150 -4.24 -9.76 3.34
CA LEU A 150 -4.85 -10.98 3.86
C LEU A 150 -6.16 -11.32 3.17
N ASP A 151 -6.41 -12.62 3.06
CA ASP A 151 -7.75 -13.14 2.83
C ASP A 151 -8.61 -12.83 4.07
N PRO A 152 -9.71 -12.06 3.92
CA PRO A 152 -10.54 -11.64 5.05
C PRO A 152 -11.29 -12.80 5.71
N GLU A 153 -11.50 -13.91 5.01
CA GLU A 153 -12.25 -15.07 5.50
C GLU A 153 -11.30 -16.13 6.08
N THR A 154 -10.23 -16.46 5.36
CA THR A 154 -9.32 -17.56 5.74
C THR A 154 -8.14 -17.13 6.59
N GLY A 155 -7.80 -15.84 6.59
CA GLY A 155 -6.57 -15.33 7.22
C GLY A 155 -5.29 -15.73 6.48
N SER A 156 -5.40 -16.30 5.27
CA SER A 156 -4.24 -16.55 4.40
C SER A 156 -3.49 -15.25 4.16
N VAL A 157 -2.18 -15.27 4.34
CA VAL A 157 -1.32 -14.09 4.19
C VAL A 157 -0.68 -14.13 2.82
N TYR A 158 -0.94 -13.12 2.01
CA TYR A 158 -0.25 -12.93 0.75
C TYR A 158 0.79 -11.84 0.90
N PHE A 159 2.01 -12.10 0.46
CA PHE A 159 3.08 -11.12 0.54
C PHE A 159 3.98 -11.18 -0.66
N THR A 160 4.64 -10.07 -0.93
CA THR A 160 5.45 -9.88 -2.13
C THR A 160 6.89 -9.54 -1.78
N GLU A 161 7.80 -10.22 -2.46
CA GLU A 161 9.20 -9.87 -2.55
C GLU A 161 9.40 -8.99 -3.79
N ALA A 162 9.94 -7.79 -3.63
CA ALA A 162 10.19 -6.85 -4.72
C ALA A 162 11.33 -7.30 -5.63
N SER A 163 12.33 -7.95 -5.04
CA SER A 163 13.51 -8.46 -5.72
C SER A 163 14.17 -9.51 -4.86
N SER A 164 14.62 -10.59 -5.51
CA SER A 164 15.51 -11.60 -4.91
C SER A 164 16.99 -11.28 -5.13
N SER A 165 17.30 -10.25 -5.93
CA SER A 165 18.67 -9.84 -6.27
C SER A 165 19.11 -8.55 -5.57
N PHE A 166 18.17 -7.67 -5.21
CA PHE A 166 18.44 -6.36 -4.63
C PHE A 166 17.78 -6.21 -3.26
N LYS A 167 18.41 -5.43 -2.39
CA LYS A 167 17.82 -5.00 -1.11
C LYS A 167 17.23 -3.60 -1.25
N LEU A 168 16.43 -3.17 -0.26
CA LEU A 168 15.83 -1.83 -0.27
C LEU A 168 16.88 -0.70 -0.36
N ARG A 169 18.05 -0.85 0.28
CA ARG A 169 19.16 0.12 0.18
C ARG A 169 19.64 0.32 -1.27
N ASP A 170 19.43 -0.68 -2.13
CA ASP A 170 19.84 -0.71 -3.53
C ASP A 170 18.68 -0.28 -4.46
N LEU A 171 17.60 0.32 -3.91
CA LEU A 171 16.38 0.68 -4.66
C LEU A 171 16.67 1.51 -5.92
N HIS A 172 17.65 2.41 -5.88
CA HIS A 172 18.01 3.22 -7.05
C HIS A 172 18.57 2.38 -8.20
N GLU A 173 19.34 1.34 -7.88
CA GLU A 173 19.87 0.39 -8.86
C GLU A 173 18.76 -0.53 -9.36
N LEU A 174 17.91 -1.03 -8.47
CA LEU A 174 16.71 -1.80 -8.83
C LEU A 174 15.81 -1.03 -9.79
N LEU A 175 15.61 0.27 -9.60
CA LEU A 175 14.74 1.08 -10.47
C LEU A 175 15.37 1.45 -11.82
N LYS A 176 16.70 1.41 -11.92
CA LYS A 176 17.44 1.63 -13.17
C LYS A 176 17.55 0.36 -14.00
N ASN A 177 17.73 -0.76 -13.31
CA ASN A 177 17.80 -2.07 -13.93
C ASN A 177 16.38 -2.59 -14.14
N THR A 178 16.14 -3.28 -15.24
CA THR A 178 14.84 -3.90 -15.47
C THR A 178 14.77 -5.22 -14.69
N ASP A 179 14.73 -5.11 -13.36
CA ASP A 179 14.61 -6.27 -12.49
C ASP A 179 13.17 -6.83 -12.54
N TYR A 180 13.11 -8.13 -12.79
CA TYR A 180 11.89 -8.93 -12.80
C TYR A 180 12.10 -10.16 -11.93
N SER A 181 12.82 -10.06 -10.81
CA SER A 181 13.10 -11.21 -9.94
C SER A 181 12.20 -11.30 -8.70
N GLY A 182 11.22 -10.40 -8.58
CA GLY A 182 10.28 -10.39 -7.47
C GLY A 182 9.26 -11.54 -7.52
N ASN A 183 8.66 -11.84 -6.37
CA ASN A 183 7.83 -13.03 -6.16
C ASN A 183 6.56 -12.70 -5.35
N LEU A 184 5.50 -13.46 -5.57
CA LEU A 184 4.28 -13.47 -4.76
C LEU A 184 4.19 -14.80 -4.02
N TYR A 185 4.05 -14.74 -2.70
CA TYR A 185 3.92 -15.88 -1.83
C TYR A 185 2.56 -15.88 -1.14
N LYS A 186 2.13 -17.08 -0.72
CA LYS A 186 1.03 -17.30 0.20
C LYS A 186 1.55 -18.07 1.41
N TYR A 187 1.32 -17.52 2.60
CA TYR A 187 1.48 -18.21 3.88
C TYR A 187 0.11 -18.58 4.45
N ASP A 188 -0.05 -19.85 4.79
CA ASP A 188 -1.25 -20.37 5.42
C ASP A 188 -1.01 -20.55 6.93
N PRO A 189 -1.65 -19.73 7.79
CA PRO A 189 -1.44 -19.79 9.23
C PRO A 189 -1.96 -21.07 9.88
N THR A 190 -2.81 -21.85 9.19
CA THR A 190 -3.35 -23.12 9.73
C THR A 190 -2.39 -24.28 9.56
N THR A 191 -1.61 -24.28 8.47
CA THR A 191 -0.65 -25.34 8.15
C THR A 191 0.80 -24.93 8.40
N ASP A 192 1.04 -23.64 8.69
CA ASP A 192 2.37 -23.03 8.82
C ASP A 192 3.23 -23.21 7.55
N GLN A 193 2.58 -23.24 6.38
CA GLN A 193 3.24 -23.44 5.10
C GLN A 193 3.29 -22.17 4.27
N THR A 194 4.45 -21.92 3.67
CA THR A 194 4.64 -20.88 2.66
C THR A 194 4.77 -21.50 1.28
N SER A 195 4.01 -20.99 0.32
CA SER A 195 4.03 -21.42 -1.07
C SER A 195 4.33 -20.25 -2.00
N LEU A 196 5.18 -20.47 -3.01
CA LEU A 196 5.40 -19.54 -4.10
C LEU A 196 4.21 -19.64 -5.06
N LEU A 197 3.47 -18.55 -5.24
CA LEU A 197 2.35 -18.51 -6.18
C LEU A 197 2.80 -18.05 -7.57
N LEU A 198 3.60 -16.98 -7.62
CA LEU A 198 4.07 -16.39 -8.87
C LEU A 198 5.50 -15.88 -8.69
N SER A 199 6.29 -16.00 -9.75
CA SER A 199 7.62 -15.43 -9.84
C SER A 199 7.72 -14.44 -11.00
N ASN A 200 8.76 -13.62 -10.92
CA ASN A 200 9.13 -12.59 -11.87
C ASN A 200 8.16 -11.39 -11.95
N LEU A 201 7.87 -10.80 -10.79
CA LEU A 201 6.88 -9.73 -10.63
C LEU A 201 7.49 -8.45 -10.03
N ALA A 202 6.80 -7.33 -10.23
CA ALA A 202 6.91 -6.14 -9.38
C ALA A 202 5.53 -5.88 -8.72
N VAL A 203 5.48 -5.08 -7.66
CA VAL A 203 4.77 -5.37 -6.41
C VAL A 203 3.43 -4.65 -6.14
N ALA A 204 2.36 -5.43 -5.85
CA ALA A 204 1.38 -5.22 -4.75
C ALA A 204 0.49 -6.46 -4.60
N VAL A 205 -0.27 -6.59 -3.51
CA VAL A 205 -1.33 -7.62 -3.39
C VAL A 205 -2.55 -6.97 -2.79
N SER A 206 -3.70 -7.21 -3.40
CA SER A 206 -4.95 -7.14 -2.66
C SER A 206 -5.87 -8.28 -3.08
N ASP A 207 -6.36 -8.99 -2.08
CA ASP A 207 -7.18 -10.18 -2.22
C ASP A 207 -8.64 -9.88 -1.86
N ASN A 208 -9.57 -10.51 -2.57
CA ASN A 208 -10.99 -10.55 -2.21
C ASN A 208 -11.49 -11.97 -1.92
N GLY A 209 -10.58 -12.93 -1.75
CA GLY A 209 -10.85 -14.36 -1.60
C GLY A 209 -10.96 -15.11 -2.92
N SER A 210 -11.03 -14.40 -4.07
CA SER A 210 -11.14 -15.00 -5.40
C SER A 210 -9.93 -14.71 -6.30
N PHE A 211 -9.31 -13.54 -6.17
CA PHE A 211 -8.13 -13.17 -6.96
C PHE A 211 -7.23 -12.17 -6.21
N VAL A 212 -5.96 -12.17 -6.61
CA VAL A 212 -4.92 -11.22 -6.18
C VAL A 212 -4.58 -10.26 -7.31
N LEU A 213 -4.51 -8.96 -7.01
CA LEU A 213 -3.97 -7.94 -7.92
C LEU A 213 -2.49 -7.66 -7.65
N VAL A 214 -1.67 -7.59 -8.71
CA VAL A 214 -0.23 -7.36 -8.64
C VAL A 214 0.19 -6.17 -9.50
N SER A 215 0.82 -5.14 -8.89
CA SER A 215 1.32 -3.94 -9.59
C SER A 215 2.73 -4.12 -10.13
N GLU A 216 2.89 -4.41 -11.42
CA GLU A 216 4.24 -4.49 -12.02
C GLU A 216 4.79 -3.10 -12.35
N LEU A 217 5.54 -2.52 -11.39
CA LEU A 217 6.12 -1.17 -11.44
C LEU A 217 6.84 -0.84 -12.76
N ASN A 218 7.79 -1.68 -13.19
CA ASN A 218 8.58 -1.46 -14.41
C ASN A 218 7.82 -1.82 -15.70
N SER A 219 6.78 -2.66 -15.60
CA SER A 219 5.93 -3.07 -16.73
C SER A 219 4.71 -2.15 -16.93
N HIS A 220 4.54 -1.14 -16.05
CA HIS A 220 3.48 -0.14 -16.15
C HIS A 220 2.05 -0.76 -16.17
N ARG A 221 1.83 -1.86 -15.44
CA ARG A 221 0.56 -2.60 -15.51
C ARG A 221 0.17 -3.23 -14.17
N ILE A 222 -1.11 -3.53 -14.03
CA ILE A 222 -1.65 -4.37 -12.96
C ILE A 222 -2.08 -5.71 -13.58
N ARG A 223 -1.65 -6.81 -12.97
CA ARG A 223 -2.08 -8.16 -13.31
C ARG A 223 -3.07 -8.68 -12.28
N ARG A 224 -3.99 -9.52 -12.73
CA ARG A 224 -4.93 -10.26 -11.88
C ARG A 224 -4.58 -11.73 -11.93
N PHE A 225 -4.47 -12.34 -10.76
CA PHE A 225 -4.25 -13.76 -10.55
C PHE A 225 -5.44 -14.38 -9.83
N TRP A 226 -6.18 -15.26 -10.49
CA TRP A 226 -7.29 -15.98 -9.87
C TRP A 226 -6.77 -17.08 -8.96
N LEU A 227 -7.20 -17.09 -7.70
CA LEU A 227 -6.77 -18.06 -6.70
C LEU A 227 -7.46 -19.42 -6.84
N ALA A 228 -8.65 -19.44 -7.46
CA ALA A 228 -9.45 -20.65 -7.62
C ALA A 228 -10.24 -20.66 -8.94
N GLY A 229 -10.78 -21.84 -9.27
CA GLY A 229 -11.67 -22.05 -10.41
C GLY A 229 -10.94 -22.29 -11.75
N PRO A 230 -11.70 -22.45 -12.85
CA PRO A 230 -11.15 -22.79 -14.17
C PRO A 230 -10.31 -21.65 -14.79
N LYS A 231 -10.31 -20.46 -14.15
CA LYS A 231 -9.56 -19.28 -14.54
C LYS A 231 -8.28 -19.07 -13.74
N ALA A 232 -7.82 -20.05 -12.93
CA ALA A 232 -6.55 -20.02 -12.19
C ALA A 232 -5.35 -19.80 -13.13
N ASN A 233 -5.20 -18.56 -13.56
CA ASN A 233 -4.34 -18.09 -14.62
C ASN A 233 -4.14 -16.58 -14.42
N ILE A 234 -3.08 -16.05 -15.00
CA ILE A 234 -2.68 -14.66 -14.82
C ILE A 234 -3.09 -13.87 -16.05
N SER A 235 -3.78 -12.75 -15.85
CA SER A 235 -4.18 -11.83 -16.93
C SER A 235 -3.72 -10.42 -16.62
N VAL A 236 -3.46 -9.61 -17.66
CA VAL A 236 -3.33 -8.16 -17.47
C VAL A 236 -4.73 -7.63 -17.23
N LEU A 237 -4.93 -6.98 -16.08
CA LEU A 237 -6.19 -6.30 -15.76
C LEU A 237 -6.19 -4.91 -16.41
N LEU A 238 -5.10 -4.16 -16.20
CA LEU A 238 -5.01 -2.78 -16.70
C LEU A 238 -3.57 -2.41 -17.05
N GLN A 239 -3.39 -1.79 -18.21
CA GLN A 239 -2.16 -1.09 -18.58
C GLN A 239 -2.29 0.39 -18.22
N ILE A 240 -1.27 0.97 -17.58
CA ILE A 240 -1.37 2.30 -16.96
C ILE A 240 -0.16 3.15 -17.38
N PRO A 241 -0.31 4.45 -17.70
CA PRO A 241 0.82 5.29 -18.12
C PRO A 241 1.88 5.51 -17.03
N GLY A 242 1.50 5.47 -15.75
CA GLY A 242 2.42 5.63 -14.63
C GLY A 242 3.01 4.30 -14.13
N ARG A 243 3.83 4.35 -13.09
CA ARG A 243 4.39 3.18 -12.42
C ARG A 243 3.52 2.84 -11.21
N PRO A 244 2.67 1.79 -11.29
CA PRO A 244 1.81 1.41 -10.17
C PRO A 244 2.66 0.85 -9.04
N GLU A 245 2.24 1.12 -7.81
CA GLU A 245 2.90 0.63 -6.61
C GLU A 245 1.85 0.04 -5.66
N ASN A 246 1.65 0.58 -4.46
CA ASN A 246 0.63 0.15 -3.50
C ASN A 246 -0.77 -0.04 -4.11
N ILE A 247 -1.38 -1.21 -3.86
CA ILE A 247 -2.81 -1.45 -4.08
C ILE A 247 -3.46 -1.66 -2.72
N LYS A 248 -4.57 -0.96 -2.45
CA LYS A 248 -5.39 -1.17 -1.25
C LYS A 248 -6.87 -1.28 -1.61
N ARG A 249 -7.52 -2.33 -1.11
CA ARG A 249 -8.96 -2.52 -1.26
C ARG A 249 -9.72 -1.68 -0.23
N ASN A 250 -10.86 -1.13 -0.65
CA ASN A 250 -11.81 -0.47 0.25
C ASN A 250 -12.97 -1.39 0.63
N SER A 251 -13.84 -0.94 1.54
CA SER A 251 -15.02 -1.69 2.00
C SER A 251 -16.07 -1.99 0.91
N LYS A 252 -15.95 -1.37 -0.27
CA LYS A 252 -16.82 -1.62 -1.44
C LYS A 252 -16.21 -2.61 -2.43
N ASN A 253 -15.10 -3.26 -2.07
CA ASN A 253 -14.30 -4.11 -2.97
C ASN A 253 -13.74 -3.36 -4.21
N GLU A 254 -13.59 -2.04 -4.13
CA GLU A 254 -12.82 -1.27 -5.11
C GLU A 254 -11.35 -1.18 -4.68
N PHE A 255 -10.45 -1.04 -5.64
CA PHE A 255 -9.02 -0.97 -5.41
C PHE A 255 -8.48 0.42 -5.68
N TRP A 256 -7.69 0.94 -4.73
CA TRP A 256 -6.93 2.17 -4.87
C TRP A 256 -5.48 1.85 -5.13
N VAL A 257 -4.96 2.36 -6.24
CA VAL A 257 -3.60 2.13 -6.70
C VAL A 257 -2.82 3.42 -6.61
N ALA A 258 -1.72 3.42 -5.86
CA ALA A 258 -0.76 4.51 -5.85
C ALA A 258 -0.03 4.58 -7.20
N MET A 259 0.01 5.77 -7.79
CA MET A 259 0.63 5.98 -9.10
C MET A 259 1.87 6.85 -8.97
N ASN A 260 3.03 6.24 -9.16
CA ASN A 260 4.28 6.96 -9.32
C ASN A 260 4.42 7.36 -10.78
N TYR A 261 4.14 8.62 -11.10
CA TYR A 261 4.64 9.17 -12.36
C TYR A 261 6.12 9.49 -12.11
N PRO A 262 7.07 8.93 -12.88
CA PRO A 262 8.35 9.59 -13.00
C PRO A 262 8.00 10.95 -13.61
N PHE A 263 7.82 11.98 -12.78
CA PHE A 263 7.75 13.33 -13.28
C PHE A 263 8.99 13.47 -14.16
N GLY A 264 8.77 13.64 -15.47
CA GLY A 264 9.87 13.74 -16.41
C GLY A 264 10.89 14.71 -15.85
N SER A 265 12.18 14.38 -15.97
CA SER A 265 13.23 15.24 -15.43
C SER A 265 13.06 16.67 -15.97
N PRO A 266 13.08 17.70 -15.11
CA PRO A 266 13.31 17.65 -13.66
C PRO A 266 12.03 17.44 -12.83
N LEU A 267 12.20 16.83 -11.64
CA LEU A 267 11.16 16.76 -10.61
C LEU A 267 10.53 18.15 -10.38
N PRO A 268 9.21 18.24 -10.15
CA PRO A 268 8.60 19.51 -9.79
C PRO A 268 9.27 20.05 -8.52
N PRO A 269 9.53 21.37 -8.44
CA PRO A 269 10.26 21.98 -7.32
C PRO A 269 9.55 21.84 -5.97
N LYS A 270 8.28 21.44 -5.98
CA LYS A 270 7.51 21.04 -4.80
C LYS A 270 6.82 19.70 -5.09
N PRO A 271 6.80 18.76 -4.12
CA PRO A 271 5.97 17.56 -4.23
C PRO A 271 4.53 17.95 -4.58
N PRO A 272 3.85 17.22 -5.47
CA PRO A 272 2.45 17.49 -5.77
C PRO A 272 1.64 17.53 -4.47
N VAL A 273 0.79 18.56 -4.34
CA VAL A 273 -0.07 18.74 -3.16
C VAL A 273 -1.14 17.64 -3.09
N LEU A 274 -1.44 17.01 -4.24
CA LEU A 274 -2.42 15.95 -4.38
C LEU A 274 -1.71 14.61 -4.63
N PRO A 275 -1.96 13.56 -3.82
CA PRO A 275 -1.55 12.21 -4.17
C PRO A 275 -2.24 11.80 -5.47
N LEU A 276 -1.47 11.21 -6.38
CA LEU A 276 -2.01 10.63 -7.61
C LEU A 276 -2.34 9.16 -7.34
N GLY A 277 -3.58 8.78 -7.61
CA GLY A 277 -4.03 7.42 -7.47
C GLY A 277 -5.11 7.07 -8.50
N LEU A 278 -5.20 5.79 -8.81
CA LEU A 278 -6.21 5.24 -9.69
C LEU A 278 -7.20 4.43 -8.85
N ARG A 279 -8.49 4.61 -9.11
CA ARG A 279 -9.54 3.73 -8.58
C ARG A 279 -9.92 2.73 -9.67
N VAL A 280 -9.80 1.45 -9.37
CA VAL A 280 -10.05 0.31 -10.28
C VAL A 280 -11.09 -0.59 -9.62
N ASN A 281 -12.02 -1.14 -10.38
CA ASN A 281 -12.94 -2.17 -9.88
C ASN A 281 -12.45 -3.57 -10.29
N GLU A 282 -13.26 -4.60 -10.06
CA GLU A 282 -12.88 -5.97 -10.44
C GLU A 282 -12.81 -6.21 -11.96
N ASP A 283 -13.41 -5.33 -12.77
CA ASP A 283 -13.47 -5.46 -14.23
C ASP A 283 -12.39 -4.63 -14.95
N GLY A 284 -11.67 -3.75 -14.24
CA GLY A 284 -10.63 -2.87 -14.77
C GLY A 284 -11.07 -1.41 -14.75
#